data_AF-A0A6P7GJE9-F1
#
_entry.id   AF-A0A6P7GJE9-F1
#
_cell.length_a   1.000
_cell.length_b   1.000
_cell.length_c   1.000
_cell.angle_alpha   90.00
_cell.angle_beta   90.00
_cell.angle_gamma   90.00
#
_symmetry.space_group_name_H-M   'P 1'
#
loop_
_entity.id
_entity.type
_entity.pdbx_description
1 polymer ?
#
loop_
_entity_poly.entity_id
_entity_poly.type
_entity_poly.pdbx_seq_one_letter_code
_entity_poly.pdbx_strand_id
1 'polypeptide(L)'
;MKLSMIFDSVQTTLSFITRKLNKRMEDVSEKEKIYLYSSDQIKQLIRIFNDYQQKKGTDEICCIVFTQRRSTAQILFHILNALSQNYPQYSYIKANFIVGHNSNPYNDTRELLYLHKKNKQILNDFTNKDINVLVSSNVLEEGVDVPKCSLVIKYDCPMDYRSYVQSKGRARHKESLYYVMVEVGTYRSFTQRVNGYKKIEDMLNQYLVGRNDEREEISEEDLQAMYNEDEIPPYFAKPGGACVTMLSAISLLCQYCTSLSSDVYSDAAPEWYKKDSFEDGKVSVVILLPTGSHILDEIQVFMASLLL
;
A
#
# COMPACT_ATOMS: atom_id res chain seq x y z
N MET A 1 26.21 7.84 -28.38
CA MET A 1 27.32 8.80 -28.24
C MET A 1 26.93 10.06 -27.46
N LYS A 2 25.84 10.77 -27.77
CA LYS A 2 25.43 11.96 -26.99
C LYS A 2 24.99 11.66 -25.54
N LEU A 3 24.31 10.52 -25.31
CA LEU A 3 23.84 10.15 -23.97
C LEU A 3 24.98 9.76 -23.01
N SER A 4 26.03 9.10 -23.52
CA SER A 4 27.21 8.74 -22.70
C SER A 4 27.98 9.99 -22.28
N MET A 5 28.18 10.95 -23.21
CA MET A 5 28.82 12.23 -22.87
C MET A 5 28.03 13.04 -21.83
N ILE A 6 26.70 13.00 -21.87
CA ILE A 6 25.86 13.63 -20.84
C ILE A 6 26.03 12.91 -19.50
N PHE A 7 26.03 11.57 -19.50
CA PHE A 7 26.23 10.78 -18.28
C PHE A 7 27.61 11.04 -17.66
N ASP A 8 28.66 11.03 -18.47
CA ASP A 8 30.03 11.31 -18.05
C ASP A 8 30.17 12.73 -17.50
N SER A 9 29.51 13.70 -18.12
CA SER A 9 29.45 15.08 -17.64
C SER A 9 28.75 15.18 -16.28
N VAL A 10 27.58 14.55 -16.12
CA VAL A 10 26.85 14.52 -14.84
C VAL A 10 27.68 13.85 -13.76
N GLN A 11 28.30 12.71 -14.06
CA GLN A 11 29.16 11.99 -13.11
C GLN A 11 30.38 12.84 -12.70
N THR A 12 31.00 13.53 -13.66
CA THR A 12 32.12 14.44 -13.39
C THR A 12 31.68 15.61 -12.51
N THR A 13 30.51 16.19 -12.79
CA THR A 13 29.98 17.32 -12.02
C THR A 13 29.63 16.90 -10.59
N LEU A 14 28.98 15.75 -10.42
CA LEU A 14 28.70 15.19 -9.09
C LEU A 14 30.00 14.87 -8.34
N SER A 15 31.00 14.27 -9.00
CA SER A 15 32.30 13.99 -8.40
C SER A 15 33.03 15.27 -7.97
N PHE A 16 32.93 16.34 -8.77
CA PHE A 16 33.49 17.64 -8.44
C PHE A 16 32.79 18.26 -7.22
N ILE A 17 31.46 18.21 -7.17
CA ILE A 17 30.67 18.67 -6.03
C ILE A 17 31.04 17.89 -4.77
N THR A 18 31.08 16.55 -4.85
CA THR A 18 31.49 15.69 -3.73
C THR A 18 32.88 16.03 -3.24
N ARG A 19 33.85 16.23 -4.15
CA ARG A 19 35.21 16.62 -3.76
C ARG A 19 35.25 17.98 -3.08
N LYS A 20 34.45 18.95 -3.53
CA LYS A 20 34.37 20.29 -2.94
C LYS A 20 33.71 20.26 -1.55
N LEU A 21 32.69 19.42 -1.37
CA LEU A 21 32.05 19.19 -0.07
C LEU A 21 33.01 18.49 0.89
N ASN A 22 33.67 17.40 0.46
CA ASN A 22 34.64 16.69 1.28
C ASN A 22 35.80 17.58 1.72
N LYS A 23 36.32 18.42 0.82
CA LYS A 23 37.36 19.41 1.16
C LYS A 23 36.90 20.42 2.22
N ARG A 24 35.62 20.82 2.20
CA ARG A 24 35.06 21.70 3.24
C ARG A 24 34.78 20.99 4.56
N MET A 25 34.73 19.67 4.55
CA MET A 25 34.46 18.82 5.71
C MET A 25 35.74 18.12 6.19
N GLU A 26 36.91 18.47 5.63
CA GLU A 26 38.19 17.76 5.82
C GLU A 26 38.72 17.90 7.25
N ASP A 27 38.47 19.05 7.90
CA ASP A 27 38.94 19.38 9.24
C ASP A 27 38.05 18.82 10.37
N VAL A 28 36.97 18.12 10.02
CA VAL A 28 35.94 17.68 10.96
C VAL A 28 35.95 16.15 11.05
N SER A 29 35.87 15.58 12.24
CA SER A 29 35.80 14.12 12.42
C SER A 29 34.60 13.55 11.64
N GLU A 30 34.72 12.36 11.04
CA GLU A 30 33.61 11.63 10.39
C GLU A 30 32.33 11.63 11.26
N LYS A 31 32.53 11.58 12.59
CA LYS A 31 31.45 11.68 13.57
C LYS A 31 30.79 13.06 13.52
N GLU A 32 31.57 14.09 13.73
CA GLU A 32 31.12 15.48 13.75
C GLU A 32 30.51 15.91 12.41
N LYS A 33 30.98 15.37 11.28
CA LYS A 33 30.43 15.66 9.94
C LYS A 33 28.92 15.42 9.85
N ILE A 34 28.43 14.30 10.39
CA ILE A 34 27.01 13.97 10.34
C ILE A 34 26.20 14.94 11.21
N TYR A 35 26.67 15.32 12.41
CA TYR A 35 25.92 16.24 13.27
C TYR A 35 26.05 17.71 12.86
N LEU A 36 27.18 18.15 12.32
CA LEU A 36 27.42 19.54 11.93
C LEU A 36 26.75 19.90 10.60
N TYR A 37 26.80 19.01 9.60
CA TYR A 37 26.32 19.31 8.26
C TYR A 37 24.94 18.72 7.94
N SER A 38 24.30 18.01 8.88
CA SER A 38 22.91 17.59 8.72
C SER A 38 21.92 18.71 9.05
N SER A 39 20.74 18.65 8.43
CA SER A 39 19.59 19.49 8.77
C SER A 39 19.17 19.29 10.24
N ASP A 40 18.64 20.35 10.86
CA ASP A 40 18.11 20.28 12.23
C ASP A 40 17.03 19.21 12.39
N GLN A 41 16.24 18.95 11.36
CA GLN A 41 15.24 17.89 11.35
C GLN A 41 15.86 16.49 11.47
N ILE A 42 17.00 16.24 10.83
CA ILE A 42 17.77 14.99 10.95
C ILE A 42 18.38 14.89 12.36
N LYS A 43 18.90 16.00 12.91
CA LYS A 43 19.40 16.01 14.29
C LYS A 43 18.30 15.66 15.28
N GLN A 44 17.08 16.17 15.06
CA GLN A 44 15.92 15.80 15.88
C GLN A 44 15.54 14.33 15.70
N LEU A 45 15.61 13.78 14.48
CA LEU A 45 15.41 12.34 14.26
C LEU A 45 16.38 11.50 15.10
N ILE A 46 17.66 11.84 15.08
CA ILE A 46 18.70 11.14 15.84
C ILE A 46 18.44 11.27 17.35
N ARG A 47 18.03 12.46 17.82
CA ARG A 47 17.64 12.66 19.23
C ARG A 47 16.48 11.76 19.64
N ILE A 48 15.43 11.63 18.83
CA ILE A 48 14.30 10.74 19.10
C ILE A 48 14.78 9.29 19.25
N PHE A 49 15.67 8.81 18.37
CA PHE A 49 16.23 7.46 18.47
C PHE A 49 17.04 7.27 19.76
N ASN A 50 17.84 8.26 20.16
CA ASN A 50 18.61 8.23 21.40
C ASN A 50 17.70 8.22 22.64
N ASP A 51 16.69 9.10 22.67
CA ASP A 51 15.71 9.18 23.76
C ASP A 51 14.89 7.89 23.90
N TYR A 52 14.54 7.27 22.76
CA TYR A 52 13.85 5.98 22.75
C TYR A 52 14.72 4.88 23.34
N GLN A 53 15.99 4.80 22.92
CA GLN A 53 16.94 3.80 23.40
C GLN A 53 17.21 3.93 24.90
N GLN A 54 17.31 5.16 25.42
CA GLN A 54 17.49 5.40 26.85
C GLN A 54 16.28 4.98 27.69
N LYS A 55 15.04 5.15 27.17
CA LYS A 55 13.81 4.84 27.90
C LYS A 55 13.45 3.36 27.90
N LYS A 56 13.64 2.68 26.77
CA LYS A 56 13.22 1.28 26.57
C LYS A 56 14.36 0.26 26.69
N GLY A 57 15.61 0.71 26.79
CA GLY A 57 16.76 -0.16 27.02
C GLY A 57 17.00 -1.15 25.87
N THR A 58 16.93 -2.44 26.17
CA THR A 58 17.25 -3.57 25.27
C THR A 58 16.06 -4.10 24.46
N ASP A 59 14.86 -3.51 24.60
CA ASP A 59 13.72 -3.93 23.80
C ASP A 59 14.01 -3.74 22.30
N GLU A 60 13.69 -4.75 21.50
CA GLU A 60 13.82 -4.69 20.05
C GLU A 60 12.93 -3.56 19.51
N ILE A 61 13.58 -2.51 18.99
CA ILE A 61 12.90 -1.39 18.34
C ILE A 61 12.18 -1.89 17.08
N CYS A 62 10.94 -1.50 16.88
CA CYS A 62 10.24 -1.67 15.60
C CYS A 62 9.73 -0.30 15.18
N CYS A 63 10.48 0.36 14.29
CA CYS A 63 10.27 1.76 13.93
C CYS A 63 9.86 1.92 12.47
N ILE A 64 8.86 2.78 12.22
CA ILE A 64 8.57 3.28 10.86
C ILE A 64 8.76 4.79 10.83
N VAL A 65 9.50 5.27 9.83
CA VAL A 65 9.70 6.69 9.54
C VAL A 65 8.96 7.03 8.24
N PHE A 66 7.89 7.81 8.34
CA PHE A 66 7.11 8.25 7.19
C PHE A 66 7.62 9.58 6.65
N THR A 67 7.91 9.63 5.34
CA THR A 67 8.29 10.83 4.59
C THR A 67 7.29 11.11 3.47
N GLN A 68 7.18 12.35 3.03
CA GLN A 68 6.34 12.73 1.90
C GLN A 68 7.01 12.39 0.56
N ARG A 69 8.33 12.61 0.46
CA ARG A 69 9.10 12.44 -0.79
C ARG A 69 9.87 11.12 -0.79
N ARG A 70 9.90 10.46 -1.96
CA ARG A 70 10.67 9.22 -2.22
C ARG A 70 12.17 9.42 -2.08
N SER A 71 12.68 10.56 -2.57
CA SER A 71 14.10 10.92 -2.45
C SER A 71 14.52 11.08 -0.99
N THR A 72 13.70 11.72 -0.16
CA THR A 72 13.95 11.86 1.28
C THR A 72 14.06 10.50 1.97
N ALA A 73 13.21 9.54 1.63
CA ALA A 73 13.28 8.19 2.20
C ALA A 73 14.63 7.50 1.91
N GLN A 74 15.12 7.62 0.67
CA GLN A 74 16.42 7.08 0.26
C GLN A 74 17.57 7.76 1.00
N ILE A 75 17.54 9.09 1.09
CA ILE A 75 18.57 9.87 1.80
C ILE A 75 18.61 9.48 3.28
N LEU A 76 17.46 9.41 3.94
CA LEU A 76 17.39 9.03 5.35
C LEU A 76 17.92 7.62 5.60
N PHE A 77 17.62 6.67 4.71
CA PHE A 77 18.19 5.32 4.79
C PHE A 77 19.73 5.35 4.73
N HIS A 78 20.32 6.08 3.78
CA HIS A 78 21.76 6.20 3.67
C HIS A 78 22.39 6.85 4.90
N ILE A 79 21.75 7.86 5.47
CA ILE A 79 22.21 8.53 6.70
C ILE A 79 22.12 7.58 7.90
N LEU A 80 21.03 6.84 8.05
CA LEU A 80 20.85 5.88 9.15
C LEU A 80 21.86 4.72 9.06
N ASN A 81 22.15 4.23 7.85
CA ASN A 81 23.19 3.22 7.65
C ASN A 81 24.58 3.76 7.97
N ALA A 82 24.90 4.98 7.51
CA ALA A 82 26.16 5.63 7.86
C ALA A 82 26.29 5.85 9.37
N LEU A 83 25.20 6.19 10.06
CA LEU A 83 25.16 6.30 11.52
C LEU A 83 25.44 4.95 12.20
N SER A 84 24.77 3.88 11.77
CA SER A 84 24.95 2.54 12.34
C SER A 84 26.38 2.02 12.17
N GLN A 85 27.01 2.29 11.02
CA GLN A 85 28.38 1.86 10.73
C GLN A 85 29.46 2.68 11.45
N ASN A 86 29.27 4.00 11.57
CA ASN A 86 30.27 4.89 12.14
C ASN A 86 30.17 5.06 13.67
N TYR A 87 29.05 4.68 14.27
CA TYR A 87 28.79 4.84 15.70
C TYR A 87 28.32 3.54 16.35
N PRO A 88 29.14 2.93 17.23
CA PRO A 88 28.77 1.71 17.94
C PRO A 88 27.46 1.83 18.72
N GLN A 89 27.16 3.03 19.24
CA GLN A 89 25.92 3.31 19.98
C GLN A 89 24.65 3.12 19.14
N TYR A 90 24.73 3.23 17.81
CA TYR A 90 23.62 3.09 16.89
C TYR A 90 23.66 1.77 16.11
N SER A 91 24.55 0.84 16.48
CA SER A 91 24.70 -0.46 15.81
C SER A 91 23.41 -1.31 15.87
N TYR A 92 22.51 -1.01 16.80
CA TYR A 92 21.19 -1.64 16.86
C TYR A 92 20.28 -1.23 15.71
N ILE A 93 20.54 -0.11 15.03
CA ILE A 93 19.72 0.39 13.91
C ILE A 93 20.06 -0.41 12.65
N LYS A 94 19.10 -1.20 12.19
CA LYS A 94 19.09 -1.92 10.92
C LYS A 94 18.00 -1.29 10.06
N ALA A 95 18.38 -0.29 9.26
CA ALA A 95 17.45 0.48 8.46
C ALA A 95 17.27 -0.11 7.05
N ASN A 96 16.09 0.08 6.46
CA ASN A 96 15.84 -0.07 5.03
C ASN A 96 14.73 0.88 4.58
N PHE A 97 14.48 1.00 3.29
CA PHE A 97 13.43 1.87 2.76
C PHE A 97 12.49 1.19 1.77
N ILE A 98 11.24 1.67 1.77
CA ILE A 98 10.23 1.31 0.77
C ILE A 98 9.65 2.58 0.18
N VAL A 99 9.70 2.68 -1.14
CA VAL A 99 9.05 3.76 -1.89
C VAL A 99 8.06 3.14 -2.86
N GLY A 100 6.93 3.79 -3.06
CA GLY A 100 5.95 3.35 -4.06
C GLY A 100 6.27 3.89 -5.43
N HIS A 101 5.66 3.25 -6.41
CA HIS A 101 5.82 3.55 -7.83
C HIS A 101 4.46 3.98 -8.37
N ASN A 102 4.46 4.83 -9.40
CA ASN A 102 3.23 5.13 -10.12
C ASN A 102 2.95 3.92 -11.02
N SER A 103 1.99 3.08 -10.63
CA SER A 103 1.51 1.98 -11.45
C SER A 103 0.69 2.57 -12.59
N ASN A 104 1.29 2.74 -13.77
CA ASN A 104 0.51 2.87 -14.99
C ASN A 104 0.10 1.45 -15.42
N PRO A 105 -1.19 1.08 -15.42
CA PRO A 105 -1.64 -0.28 -15.73
C PRO A 105 -1.20 -0.77 -17.12
N TYR A 106 -0.93 0.17 -18.03
CA TYR A 106 -0.55 -0.09 -19.41
C TYR A 106 0.96 -0.22 -19.64
N ASN A 107 1.78 -0.07 -18.60
CA ASN A 107 3.23 -0.12 -18.72
C ASN A 107 3.84 -0.99 -17.62
N ASP A 108 3.43 -2.25 -17.58
CA ASP A 108 3.98 -3.26 -16.67
C ASP A 108 5.41 -3.62 -17.08
N THR A 109 6.32 -2.73 -16.74
CA THR A 109 7.73 -2.84 -17.09
C THR A 109 8.37 -3.84 -16.13
N ARG A 110 9.33 -4.65 -16.60
CA ARG A 110 10.11 -5.58 -15.76
C ARG A 110 10.69 -4.95 -14.48
N GLU A 111 10.96 -3.65 -14.53
CA GLU A 111 11.40 -2.84 -13.39
C GLU A 111 10.36 -2.76 -12.27
N LEU A 112 9.06 -2.58 -12.59
CA LEU A 112 7.98 -2.51 -11.60
C LEU A 112 7.83 -3.84 -10.88
N LEU A 113 7.79 -4.96 -11.61
CA LEU A 113 7.73 -6.30 -11.02
C LEU A 113 8.91 -6.56 -10.07
N TYR A 114 10.13 -6.16 -10.47
CA TYR A 114 11.30 -6.26 -9.61
C TYR A 114 11.16 -5.44 -8.33
N LEU A 115 10.69 -4.20 -8.43
CA LEU A 115 10.48 -3.31 -7.29
C LEU A 115 9.39 -3.83 -6.35
N HIS A 116 8.29 -4.38 -6.87
CA HIS A 116 7.26 -5.03 -6.07
C HIS A 116 7.83 -6.23 -5.30
N LYS A 117 8.60 -7.09 -5.97
CA LYS A 117 9.27 -8.22 -5.34
C LYS A 117 10.24 -7.76 -4.25
N LYS A 118 11.03 -6.72 -4.52
CA LYS A 118 11.95 -6.12 -3.55
C LYS A 118 11.22 -5.53 -2.34
N ASN A 119 10.16 -4.76 -2.56
CA ASN A 119 9.36 -4.19 -1.48
C ASN A 119 8.73 -5.29 -0.60
N LYS A 120 8.23 -6.37 -1.22
CA LYS A 120 7.70 -7.54 -0.50
C LYS A 120 8.79 -8.23 0.34
N GLN A 121 9.99 -8.37 -0.20
CA GLN A 121 11.12 -8.92 0.54
C GLN A 121 11.48 -8.03 1.74
N ILE A 122 11.59 -6.72 1.56
CA ILE A 122 11.92 -5.78 2.66
C ILE A 122 10.83 -5.83 3.76
N LEU A 123 9.56 -5.97 3.39
CA LEU A 123 8.48 -6.15 4.37
C LEU A 123 8.60 -7.47 5.13
N ASN A 124 8.99 -8.54 4.45
CA ASN A 124 9.22 -9.83 5.09
C ASN A 124 10.40 -9.75 6.07
N ASP A 125 11.50 -9.14 5.65
CA ASP A 125 12.70 -8.90 6.48
C ASP A 125 12.36 -8.01 7.69
N PHE A 126 11.46 -7.03 7.53
CA PHE A 126 10.96 -6.20 8.64
C PHE A 126 10.07 -7.00 9.60
N THR A 127 9.26 -7.92 9.07
CA THR A 127 8.40 -8.80 9.87
C THR A 127 9.22 -9.84 10.65
N ASN A 128 10.29 -10.36 10.03
CA ASN A 128 11.24 -11.28 10.64
C ASN A 128 12.24 -10.58 11.58
N LYS A 129 12.19 -9.25 11.68
CA LYS A 129 13.08 -8.39 12.48
C LYS A 129 14.55 -8.41 12.05
N ASP A 130 14.82 -8.86 10.83
CA ASP A 130 16.14 -8.68 10.20
C ASP A 130 16.43 -7.18 9.98
N ILE A 131 15.36 -6.42 9.72
CA ILE A 131 15.33 -4.96 9.64
C ILE A 131 14.41 -4.46 10.76
N ASN A 132 14.78 -3.38 11.41
CA ASN A 132 14.05 -2.87 12.56
C ASN A 132 13.65 -1.38 12.43
N VAL A 133 14.22 -0.67 11.46
CA VAL A 133 13.79 0.69 11.06
C VAL A 133 13.41 0.69 9.59
N LEU A 134 12.16 1.01 9.29
CA LEU A 134 11.66 1.10 7.93
C LEU A 134 11.35 2.55 7.58
N VAL A 135 12.04 3.10 6.60
CA VAL A 135 11.78 4.44 6.08
C VAL A 135 10.86 4.32 4.87
N SER A 136 9.72 5.01 4.86
CA SER A 136 8.80 4.90 3.74
C SER A 136 8.13 6.21 3.37
N SER A 137 7.83 6.32 2.07
CA SER A 137 6.86 7.29 1.58
C SER A 137 5.43 6.93 2.03
N ASN A 138 4.43 7.74 1.68
CA ASN A 138 3.00 7.49 1.97
C ASN A 138 2.43 6.14 1.47
N VAL A 139 3.23 5.29 0.85
CA VAL A 139 2.83 4.01 0.23
C VAL A 139 2.57 2.92 1.25
N LEU A 140 3.21 2.98 2.42
CA LEU A 140 2.89 2.07 3.53
C LEU A 140 1.67 2.54 4.36
N GLU A 141 1.09 3.70 4.04
CA GLU A 141 -0.10 4.20 4.76
C GLU A 141 -1.35 3.40 4.40
N GLU A 142 -1.38 2.74 3.23
CA GLU A 142 -2.57 2.07 2.70
C GLU A 142 -2.30 0.64 2.22
N GLY A 143 -3.21 -0.29 2.52
CA GLY A 143 -3.29 -1.62 1.88
C GLY A 143 -2.19 -2.63 2.20
N VAL A 144 -1.07 -2.21 2.82
CA VAL A 144 0.03 -3.11 3.21
C VAL A 144 -0.14 -3.56 4.66
N ASP A 145 -0.14 -4.88 4.88
CA ASP A 145 -0.06 -5.44 6.23
C ASP A 145 1.36 -5.27 6.75
N VAL A 146 1.49 -4.54 7.86
CA VAL A 146 2.78 -4.19 8.47
C VAL A 146 2.66 -4.52 9.96
N PRO A 147 3.65 -5.20 10.55
CA PRO A 147 3.62 -5.56 11.96
C PRO A 147 3.44 -4.32 12.85
N LYS A 148 2.89 -4.52 14.05
CA LYS A 148 2.64 -3.42 14.99
C LYS A 148 3.97 -2.80 15.42
N CYS A 149 4.11 -1.50 15.23
CA CYS A 149 5.35 -0.78 15.53
C CYS A 149 5.34 -0.22 16.94
N SER A 150 6.52 -0.23 17.57
CA SER A 150 6.74 0.38 18.88
C SER A 150 7.05 1.88 18.76
N LEU A 151 7.55 2.31 17.61
CA LEU A 151 7.87 3.70 17.31
C LEU A 151 7.38 4.06 15.91
N VAL A 152 6.63 5.14 15.77
CA VAL A 152 6.24 5.68 14.47
C VAL A 152 6.59 7.15 14.44
N ILE A 153 7.35 7.56 13.43
CA ILE A 153 7.85 8.92 13.27
C ILE A 153 7.34 9.46 11.94
N LYS A 154 6.53 10.50 11.98
CA LYS A 154 6.22 11.33 10.82
C LYS A 154 7.33 12.37 10.66
N TYR A 155 8.24 12.09 9.73
CA TYR A 155 9.33 13.00 9.39
C TYR A 155 8.77 14.26 8.74
N ASP A 156 7.79 14.11 7.84
CA ASP A 156 7.06 15.23 7.28
C ASP A 156 5.66 15.31 7.92
N CYS A 157 5.24 16.53 8.27
CA CYS A 157 3.96 16.78 8.90
C CYS A 157 2.80 16.27 8.02
N PRO A 158 1.84 15.49 8.55
CA PRO A 158 0.69 15.05 7.78
C PRO A 158 -0.17 16.26 7.39
N MET A 159 -0.62 16.27 6.14
CA MET A 159 -1.46 17.34 5.58
C MET A 159 -2.95 17.01 5.70
N ASP A 160 -3.27 15.70 5.69
CA ASP A 160 -4.64 15.18 5.63
C ASP A 160 -4.97 14.30 6.83
N TYR A 161 -6.26 14.27 7.19
CA TYR A 161 -6.77 13.41 8.27
C TYR A 161 -6.47 11.93 8.04
N ARG A 162 -6.64 11.46 6.79
CA ARG A 162 -6.40 10.06 6.41
C ARG A 162 -4.97 9.63 6.73
N SER A 163 -3.98 10.40 6.30
CA SER A 163 -2.56 10.13 6.55
C SER A 163 -2.23 10.17 8.05
N TYR A 164 -2.84 11.10 8.80
CA TYR A 164 -2.69 11.18 10.24
C TYR A 164 -3.21 9.91 10.93
N VAL A 165 -4.45 9.50 10.65
CA VAL A 165 -5.08 8.32 11.29
C VAL A 165 -4.39 7.02 10.88
N GLN A 166 -4.04 6.85 9.60
CA GLN A 166 -3.38 5.64 9.11
C GLN A 166 -1.98 5.48 9.72
N SER A 167 -1.20 6.56 9.78
CA SER A 167 0.14 6.52 10.39
C SER A 167 0.08 6.33 11.90
N LYS A 168 -0.80 7.05 12.61
CA LYS A 168 -1.08 6.82 14.04
C LYS A 168 -1.52 5.38 14.29
N GLY A 169 -2.35 4.85 13.38
CA GLY A 169 -2.84 3.48 13.40
C GLY A 169 -1.78 2.39 13.17
N ARG A 170 -0.52 2.72 12.88
CA ARG A 170 0.60 1.74 12.89
C ARG A 170 1.23 1.60 14.28
N ALA A 171 1.06 2.61 15.14
CA ALA A 171 1.45 2.60 16.55
C ALA A 171 0.25 2.13 17.41
N ARG A 172 -0.11 0.83 17.33
CA ARG A 172 -1.29 0.28 18.04
C ARG A 172 -1.02 -0.25 19.45
N HIS A 173 0.25 -0.46 19.82
CA HIS A 173 0.55 -0.97 21.16
C HIS A 173 0.36 0.13 22.21
N LYS A 174 -0.14 -0.21 23.41
CA LYS A 174 -0.33 0.75 24.51
C LYS A 174 0.92 1.56 24.83
N GLU A 175 2.10 0.97 24.66
CA GLU A 175 3.40 1.60 24.90
C GLU A 175 4.08 2.12 23.63
N SER A 176 3.38 2.14 22.49
CA SER A 176 3.94 2.66 21.25
C SER A 176 3.97 4.18 21.26
N LEU A 177 5.02 4.75 20.68
CA LEU A 177 5.20 6.20 20.61
C LEU A 177 4.98 6.69 19.18
N TYR A 178 4.20 7.75 19.04
CA TYR A 178 3.93 8.41 17.77
C TYR A 178 4.47 9.85 17.82
N TYR A 179 5.51 10.12 17.03
CA TYR A 179 6.11 11.44 16.90
C TYR A 179 5.76 12.06 15.55
N VAL A 180 5.48 13.37 15.56
CA VAL A 180 5.32 14.16 14.34
C VAL A 180 6.29 15.34 14.39
N MET A 181 7.13 15.45 13.38
CA MET A 181 8.02 16.59 13.22
C MET A 181 7.27 17.74 12.55
N VAL A 182 7.35 18.91 13.17
CA VAL A 182 6.65 20.12 12.73
C VAL A 182 7.63 21.28 12.79
N GLU A 183 7.57 22.13 11.78
CA GLU A 183 8.36 23.36 11.78
C GLU A 183 7.83 24.34 12.85
N VAL A 184 8.73 25.02 13.54
CA VAL A 184 8.38 25.90 14.67
C VAL A 184 7.35 26.96 14.26
N GLY A 185 7.48 27.53 13.06
CA GLY A 185 6.54 28.53 12.54
C GLY A 185 5.12 28.01 12.27
N THR A 186 4.96 26.71 12.00
CA THR A 186 3.68 26.08 11.67
C THR A 186 3.09 25.26 12.83
N TYR A 187 3.76 25.25 13.99
CA TYR A 187 3.34 24.48 15.16
C TYR A 187 1.90 24.80 15.61
N ARG A 188 1.54 26.08 15.63
CA ARG A 188 0.21 26.53 16.10
C ARG A 188 -0.91 26.06 15.16
N SER A 189 -0.73 26.19 13.85
CA SER A 189 -1.73 25.76 12.86
C SER A 189 -1.84 24.23 12.83
N PHE A 190 -0.72 23.51 12.96
CA PHE A 190 -0.74 22.06 13.11
C PHE A 190 -1.53 21.61 14.34
N THR A 191 -1.28 22.24 15.50
CA THR A 191 -2.00 21.91 16.74
C THR A 191 -3.53 22.08 16.58
N GLN A 192 -3.95 23.14 15.88
CA GLN A 192 -5.37 23.34 15.55
C GLN A 192 -5.92 22.24 14.65
N ARG A 193 -5.17 21.83 13.61
CA ARG A 193 -5.57 20.71 12.73
C ARG A 193 -5.70 19.39 13.51
N VAL A 194 -4.73 19.07 14.36
CA VAL A 194 -4.76 17.85 15.20
C VAL A 194 -5.98 17.86 16.13
N ASN A 195 -6.33 19.00 16.70
CA ASN A 195 -7.55 19.12 17.51
C ASN A 195 -8.81 18.90 16.66
N GLY A 196 -8.83 19.38 15.42
CA GLY A 196 -9.89 19.06 14.45
C GLY A 196 -9.97 17.57 14.16
N TYR A 197 -8.84 16.91 13.91
CA TYR A 197 -8.76 15.47 13.67
C TYR A 197 -9.29 14.65 14.85
N LYS A 198 -8.94 15.02 16.08
CA LYS A 198 -9.47 14.37 17.29
C LYS A 198 -10.99 14.50 17.40
N LYS A 199 -11.55 15.68 17.13
CA LYS A 199 -13.01 15.88 17.12
C LYS A 199 -13.70 15.00 16.07
N ILE A 200 -13.11 14.85 14.89
CA ILE A 200 -13.62 13.96 13.84
C ILE A 200 -13.58 12.51 14.33
N GLU A 201 -12.46 12.07 14.93
CA GLU A 201 -12.30 10.73 15.51
C GLU A 201 -13.35 10.46 16.61
N ASP A 202 -13.59 11.42 17.49
CA ASP A 202 -14.59 11.33 18.56
C ASP A 202 -16.02 11.25 18.00
N MET A 203 -16.38 12.10 17.03
CA MET A 203 -17.68 12.03 16.37
C MET A 203 -17.87 10.69 15.67
N LEU A 204 -16.89 10.23 14.89
CA LEU A 204 -16.97 8.93 14.20
C LEU A 204 -17.15 7.78 15.20
N ASN A 205 -16.42 7.80 16.31
CA ASN A 205 -16.59 6.78 17.35
C ASN A 205 -17.99 6.83 17.96
N GLN A 206 -18.56 8.01 18.20
CA GLN A 206 -19.94 8.15 18.70
C GLN A 206 -21.00 7.63 17.71
N TYR A 207 -20.81 7.86 16.40
CA TYR A 207 -21.75 7.41 15.38
C TYR A 207 -21.63 5.92 15.05
N LEU A 208 -20.43 5.34 15.17
CA LEU A 208 -20.13 3.98 14.69
C LEU A 208 -20.05 2.94 15.82
N VAL A 209 -19.64 3.32 17.03
CA VAL A 209 -19.54 2.38 18.16
C VAL A 209 -20.88 2.31 18.88
N GLY A 210 -21.55 1.17 18.80
CA GLY A 210 -22.79 0.89 19.54
C GLY A 210 -24.09 1.17 18.78
N ARG A 211 -24.03 1.52 17.49
CA ARG A 211 -25.21 1.71 16.62
C ARG A 211 -25.34 0.70 15.48
N ASN A 212 -24.55 -0.38 15.50
CA ASN A 212 -24.74 -1.46 14.52
C ASN A 212 -26.09 -2.17 14.71
N ASP A 213 -26.60 -2.21 15.95
CA ASP A 213 -27.91 -2.80 16.28
C ASP A 213 -29.09 -1.85 16.00
N GLU A 214 -28.83 -0.55 15.75
CA GLU A 214 -29.84 0.49 15.46
C GLU A 214 -29.88 0.88 13.97
N ARG A 215 -29.06 0.25 13.12
CA ARG A 215 -29.26 0.39 11.67
C ARG A 215 -30.55 -0.34 11.33
N GLU A 216 -31.59 0.40 10.99
CA GLU A 216 -32.73 -0.16 10.27
C GLU A 216 -32.16 -0.96 9.09
N GLU A 217 -32.53 -2.24 9.00
CA GLU A 217 -32.21 -3.04 7.83
C GLU A 217 -32.70 -2.26 6.61
N ILE A 218 -31.84 -2.08 5.61
CA ILE A 218 -32.20 -1.43 4.37
C ILE A 218 -33.45 -2.15 3.85
N SER A 219 -34.54 -1.42 3.62
CA SER A 219 -35.81 -2.04 3.18
C SER A 219 -35.54 -2.87 1.94
N GLU A 220 -36.22 -4.02 1.82
CA GLU A 220 -36.19 -4.85 0.61
C GLU A 220 -36.56 -4.04 -0.64
N GLU A 221 -37.34 -2.97 -0.48
CA GLU A 221 -37.71 -2.01 -1.52
C GLU A 221 -36.53 -1.10 -1.94
N ASP A 222 -35.71 -0.66 -0.99
CA ASP A 222 -34.52 0.16 -1.26
C ASP A 222 -33.38 -0.69 -1.86
N LEU A 223 -33.27 -1.95 -1.42
CA LEU A 223 -32.39 -2.95 -2.03
C LEU A 223 -32.84 -3.24 -3.46
N GLN A 224 -34.13 -3.51 -3.70
CA GLN A 224 -34.66 -3.71 -5.04
C GLN A 224 -34.48 -2.47 -5.91
N ALA A 225 -34.69 -1.25 -5.41
CA ALA A 225 -34.44 -0.03 -6.18
C ALA A 225 -32.97 0.17 -6.58
N MET A 226 -32.03 -0.29 -5.76
CA MET A 226 -30.59 -0.30 -6.08
C MET A 226 -30.18 -1.40 -7.06
N TYR A 227 -30.92 -2.51 -7.13
CA TYR A 227 -30.63 -3.67 -7.98
C TYR A 227 -31.55 -3.82 -9.22
N ASN A 228 -32.61 -3.02 -9.33
CA ASN A 228 -33.55 -2.99 -10.46
C ASN A 228 -32.99 -2.26 -11.70
N GLU A 229 -31.67 -2.29 -11.92
CA GLU A 229 -31.08 -2.02 -13.25
C GLU A 229 -30.98 -3.31 -14.09
N ASP A 230 -31.26 -4.48 -13.51
CA ASP A 230 -31.15 -5.76 -14.21
C ASP A 230 -32.35 -5.99 -15.16
N GLU A 231 -32.11 -5.99 -16.47
CA GLU A 231 -33.12 -6.31 -17.52
C GLU A 231 -33.67 -7.74 -17.42
N ILE A 232 -33.05 -8.61 -16.60
CA ILE A 232 -33.36 -10.04 -16.48
C ILE A 232 -33.67 -10.39 -15.01
N PRO A 233 -34.81 -11.04 -14.73
CA PRO A 233 -35.16 -11.45 -13.37
C PRO A 233 -34.18 -12.50 -12.81
N PRO A 234 -33.88 -12.48 -11.50
CA PRO A 234 -32.93 -13.38 -10.88
C PRO A 234 -33.38 -14.85 -10.95
N TYR A 235 -32.43 -15.75 -11.21
CA TYR A 235 -32.67 -17.19 -11.24
C TYR A 235 -32.53 -17.80 -9.84
N PHE A 236 -33.53 -18.55 -9.40
CA PHE A 236 -33.52 -19.22 -8.10
C PHE A 236 -33.33 -20.72 -8.28
N ALA A 237 -32.28 -21.29 -7.66
CA ALA A 237 -32.02 -22.73 -7.73
C ALA A 237 -33.09 -23.57 -7.02
N LYS A 238 -33.75 -23.00 -6.00
CA LYS A 238 -34.93 -23.54 -5.28
C LYS A 238 -35.81 -22.37 -4.84
N PRO A 239 -37.14 -22.54 -4.68
CA PRO A 239 -37.99 -21.49 -4.12
C PRO A 239 -37.49 -21.08 -2.72
N GLY A 240 -37.06 -19.82 -2.56
CA GLY A 240 -36.44 -19.31 -1.32
C GLY A 240 -34.97 -19.72 -1.09
N GLY A 241 -34.30 -20.26 -2.10
CA GLY A 241 -32.89 -20.66 -2.04
C GLY A 241 -31.93 -19.63 -2.62
N ALA A 242 -30.67 -20.05 -2.83
CA ALA A 242 -29.65 -19.24 -3.48
C ALA A 242 -30.14 -18.70 -4.83
N CYS A 243 -29.92 -17.40 -5.05
CA CYS A 243 -30.31 -16.69 -6.25
C CYS A 243 -29.09 -16.21 -7.04
N VAL A 244 -29.22 -16.17 -8.36
CA VAL A 244 -28.22 -15.67 -9.28
C VAL A 244 -28.82 -14.49 -10.03
N THR A 245 -28.25 -13.31 -9.80
CA THR A 245 -28.56 -12.05 -10.51
C THR A 245 -27.69 -11.90 -11.76
N MET A 246 -28.07 -10.99 -12.67
CA MET A 246 -27.33 -10.74 -13.92
C MET A 246 -25.86 -10.38 -13.66
N LEU A 247 -25.61 -9.49 -12.70
CA LEU A 247 -24.27 -9.06 -12.32
C LEU A 247 -23.44 -10.17 -11.64
N SER A 248 -24.09 -11.04 -10.87
CA SER A 248 -23.39 -12.12 -10.15
C SER A 248 -23.09 -13.34 -11.03
N ALA A 249 -23.82 -13.53 -12.14
CA ALA A 249 -23.73 -14.72 -12.99
C ALA A 249 -22.31 -14.99 -13.52
N ILE A 250 -21.62 -13.97 -14.03
CA ILE A 250 -20.24 -14.10 -14.56
C ILE A 250 -19.28 -14.45 -13.42
N SER A 251 -19.41 -13.78 -12.28
CA SER A 251 -18.52 -14.00 -11.13
C SER A 251 -18.66 -15.41 -10.57
N LEU A 252 -19.88 -15.92 -10.47
CA LEU A 252 -20.18 -17.28 -10.02
C LEU A 252 -19.66 -18.34 -11.00
N LEU A 253 -19.77 -18.09 -12.31
CA LEU A 253 -19.22 -18.97 -13.34
C LEU A 253 -17.68 -19.06 -13.22
N CYS A 254 -17.01 -17.92 -13.10
CA CYS A 254 -15.55 -17.88 -12.89
C CYS A 254 -15.13 -18.52 -11.56
N GLN A 255 -15.92 -18.33 -10.50
CA GLN A 255 -15.67 -18.97 -9.20
C GLN A 255 -15.83 -20.49 -9.27
N TYR A 256 -16.81 -20.99 -10.03
CA TYR A 256 -16.92 -22.41 -10.31
C TYR A 256 -15.70 -22.94 -11.07
N CYS A 257 -15.28 -22.26 -12.15
CA CYS A 257 -14.14 -22.71 -12.94
C CYS A 257 -12.82 -22.72 -12.16
N THR A 258 -12.63 -21.78 -11.22
CA THR A 258 -11.46 -21.74 -10.33
C THR A 258 -11.49 -22.78 -9.21
N SER A 259 -12.65 -23.34 -8.88
CA SER A 259 -12.78 -24.44 -7.92
C SER A 259 -12.44 -25.81 -8.50
N LEU A 260 -12.31 -25.91 -9.83
CA LEU A 260 -11.89 -27.12 -10.53
C LEU A 260 -10.37 -27.30 -10.39
N SER A 261 -9.92 -28.55 -10.35
CA SER A 261 -8.48 -28.85 -10.34
C SER A 261 -7.84 -28.46 -11.69
N SER A 262 -7.12 -27.35 -11.72
CA SER A 262 -6.38 -26.88 -12.90
C SER A 262 -4.91 -27.34 -12.87
N ASP A 263 -4.40 -27.83 -13.99
CA ASP A 263 -2.97 -28.11 -14.20
C ASP A 263 -2.22 -26.83 -14.61
N VAL A 264 -0.88 -26.80 -14.44
CA VAL A 264 0.03 -25.68 -14.74
C VAL A 264 -0.06 -25.19 -16.19
N TYR A 265 -0.62 -26.02 -17.09
CA TYR A 265 -0.79 -25.74 -18.51
C TYR A 265 -2.23 -25.41 -18.93
N SER A 266 -3.19 -25.41 -18.01
CA SER A 266 -4.61 -25.19 -18.32
C SER A 266 -5.13 -23.91 -17.67
N ASP A 267 -5.76 -23.05 -18.46
CA ASP A 267 -6.39 -21.84 -17.96
C ASP A 267 -7.75 -22.21 -17.32
N ALA A 268 -7.99 -21.73 -16.10
CA ALA A 268 -9.20 -22.06 -15.32
C ALA A 268 -10.35 -21.09 -15.60
N ALA A 269 -10.36 -20.46 -16.78
CA ALA A 269 -11.37 -19.50 -17.20
C ALA A 269 -12.35 -20.13 -18.21
N PRO A 270 -13.65 -19.81 -18.13
CA PRO A 270 -14.61 -20.24 -19.15
C PRO A 270 -14.37 -19.47 -20.46
N GLU A 271 -14.38 -20.18 -21.59
CA GLU A 271 -14.40 -19.56 -22.91
C GLU A 271 -15.84 -19.42 -23.39
N TRP A 272 -16.15 -18.34 -24.10
CA TRP A 272 -17.49 -18.17 -24.68
C TRP A 272 -17.39 -17.53 -26.05
N TYR A 273 -18.29 -17.92 -26.95
CA TYR A 273 -18.39 -17.31 -28.27
C TYR A 273 -19.85 -17.25 -28.72
N LYS A 274 -20.14 -16.23 -29.53
CA LYS A 274 -21.46 -16.02 -30.12
C LYS A 274 -21.51 -16.71 -31.49
N LYS A 275 -22.55 -17.50 -31.73
CA LYS A 275 -22.83 -18.16 -32.99
C LYS A 275 -24.13 -17.61 -33.57
N ASP A 276 -23.99 -16.82 -34.62
CA ASP A 276 -25.11 -16.25 -35.37
C ASP A 276 -25.67 -17.31 -36.33
N SER A 277 -26.92 -17.73 -36.11
CA SER A 277 -27.63 -18.63 -37.00
C SER A 277 -28.38 -17.83 -38.06
N PHE A 278 -28.00 -17.99 -39.33
CA PHE A 278 -28.53 -17.22 -40.46
C PHE A 278 -30.00 -17.54 -40.84
N GLU A 279 -30.62 -18.57 -40.27
CA GLU A 279 -31.95 -19.03 -40.74
C GLU A 279 -33.15 -18.61 -39.87
N ASP A 280 -32.96 -18.02 -38.67
CA ASP A 280 -34.10 -17.80 -37.76
C ASP A 280 -34.01 -16.55 -36.85
N GLY A 281 -33.02 -15.66 -37.06
CA GLY A 281 -32.85 -14.45 -36.24
C GLY A 281 -32.54 -14.71 -34.75
N LYS A 282 -32.28 -15.97 -34.37
CA LYS A 282 -31.91 -16.38 -33.01
C LYS A 282 -30.40 -16.31 -32.85
N VAL A 283 -29.95 -15.60 -31.82
CA VAL A 283 -28.54 -15.58 -31.40
C VAL A 283 -28.34 -16.74 -30.45
N SER A 284 -27.35 -17.59 -30.73
CA SER A 284 -26.92 -18.64 -29.80
C SER A 284 -25.58 -18.26 -29.19
N VAL A 285 -25.46 -18.44 -27.87
CA VAL A 285 -24.19 -18.26 -27.15
C VAL A 285 -23.75 -19.63 -26.68
N VAL A 286 -22.49 -19.97 -26.96
CA VAL A 286 -21.86 -21.22 -26.55
C VAL A 286 -20.85 -20.92 -25.46
N ILE A 287 -20.97 -21.59 -24.33
CA ILE A 287 -20.03 -21.52 -23.21
C ILE A 287 -19.27 -22.85 -23.15
N LEU A 288 -17.94 -22.76 -23.21
CA LEU A 288 -17.00 -23.86 -23.08
C LEU A 288 -16.37 -23.79 -21.69
N LEU A 289 -16.54 -24.87 -20.91
CA LEU A 289 -15.93 -25.00 -19.59
C LEU A 289 -14.52 -25.59 -19.69
N PRO A 290 -13.62 -25.29 -18.73
CA PRO A 290 -12.29 -25.86 -18.69
C PRO A 290 -12.30 -27.39 -18.65
N THR A 291 -11.22 -28.02 -19.14
CA THR A 291 -11.04 -29.48 -19.24
C THR A 291 -11.16 -30.26 -17.93
N GLY A 292 -11.03 -29.58 -16.78
CA GLY A 292 -11.26 -30.15 -15.45
C GLY A 292 -12.74 -30.26 -15.04
N SER A 293 -13.67 -29.73 -15.84
CA SER A 293 -15.11 -29.81 -15.57
C SER A 293 -15.68 -31.18 -15.93
N HIS A 294 -16.60 -31.70 -15.11
CA HIS A 294 -17.35 -32.93 -15.41
C HIS A 294 -18.41 -32.75 -16.53
N ILE A 295 -18.66 -31.51 -16.95
CA ILE A 295 -19.59 -31.16 -18.03
C ILE A 295 -18.76 -31.01 -19.30
N LEU A 296 -18.83 -32.01 -20.18
CA LEU A 296 -18.08 -32.08 -21.44
C LEU A 296 -18.87 -31.53 -22.64
N ASP A 297 -20.18 -31.34 -22.49
CA ASP A 297 -21.06 -30.90 -23.56
C ASP A 297 -21.13 -29.37 -23.64
N GLU A 298 -21.12 -28.84 -24.87
CA GLU A 298 -21.34 -27.43 -25.14
C GLU A 298 -22.73 -27.00 -24.64
N ILE A 299 -22.77 -26.02 -23.73
CA ILE A 299 -24.04 -25.45 -23.27
C ILE A 299 -24.49 -24.43 -24.30
N GLN A 300 -25.39 -24.85 -25.20
CA GLN A 300 -26.00 -23.97 -26.20
C GLN A 300 -27.33 -23.43 -25.68
N VAL A 301 -27.39 -22.11 -25.44
CA VAL A 301 -28.64 -21.42 -25.08
C VAL A 301 -29.13 -20.64 -26.28
N PHE A 302 -30.38 -20.90 -26.68
CA PHE A 302 -31.07 -20.14 -27.71
C PHE A 302 -31.77 -18.95 -27.06
N MET A 303 -31.31 -17.72 -27.32
CA MET A 303 -32.08 -16.53 -26.99
C MET A 303 -32.86 -16.08 -28.23
N ALA A 304 -34.19 -16.11 -28.14
CA ALA A 304 -35.03 -15.34 -29.06
C ALA A 304 -34.77 -13.86 -28.79
N SER A 305 -34.58 -13.07 -29.85
CA SER A 305 -34.15 -11.68 -29.82
C SER A 305 -34.77 -10.88 -28.66
N LEU A 306 -33.99 -10.58 -27.62
CA LEU A 306 -34.20 -9.32 -26.93
C LEU A 306 -33.66 -8.25 -27.89
N LEU A 307 -34.59 -7.45 -28.40
CA LEU A 307 -34.34 -6.31 -29.24
C LEU A 307 -33.28 -5.40 -28.61
N LEU A 308 -32.37 -4.93 -29.47
CA LEU A 308 -31.49 -3.78 -29.29
C LEU A 308 -32.20 -2.58 -28.65
#